data_AF-A0A7R9B130-F1
#
_entry.id   AF-A0A7R9B130-F1
#
_cell.length_a   1.000
_cell.length_b   1.000
_cell.length_c   1.000
_cell.angle_alpha   90.00
_cell.angle_beta   90.00
_cell.angle_gamma   90.00
#
_symmetry.space_group_name_H-M   'P 1'
#
loop_
_entity.id
_entity.type
_entity.pdbx_description
1 polymer ?
#
loop_
_entity_poly.entity_id
_entity_poly.type
_entity_poly.pdbx_seq_one_letter_code
_entity_poly.pdbx_strand_id
1 'polypeptide(L)'
;MPNPLVTDLWFQGQTAGDLDTGYCGTEVTLLKYNHDTLQCCRYLYIPLMMSERAWSYAMQLRQEANTEPRKKFHLVSRLRKATTYALQLQSLCESSKCDARSKLEAKAYVAWITGSLQFELQLWRPAMENLKNAQVVYEKLATALPEEDQILYKQRVEELSPSLRYCAYNIGDDGAMDDLLELRSHGQGDLLANLDTLMAQTRERGTEVVSEVEWRGRSVPAKPERVRLFLLSEKEAEKSLKRASDKHREDCSPGNTPAKARTGPLSSLQYLLSYLTYIRLTRTIQRNLLMVDSAKTALADRNDVSMEGRKTRPQDLTRLYEIILQNYAELQQLPGLEDDLTYQQELEAEIKSYRAFRCFYIAQSLASMRRWPEAMALYHRSEQYAKEATKGAKSTQQKEFTALLKDIEGEEFCARAHSVLDQEEDAPGPARSNYRTKKPLSEHLGEYREDPSLLSKTPNVYKLPPDMQPIPCKPLFFDLAFNFAGEFPDLQDKLDTAAGKKAGPAGLTGFVKGLWGWGGK
;
A
#
# COMPACT_ATOMS: atom_id res chain seq x y z
N MET A 1 27.72 -45.18 -38.61
CA MET A 1 28.13 -46.10 -37.53
C MET A 1 29.28 -45.44 -36.76
N PRO A 2 29.35 -45.52 -35.42
CA PRO A 2 28.34 -45.89 -34.42
C PRO A 2 28.07 -44.75 -33.41
N ASN A 3 27.02 -44.92 -32.62
CA ASN A 3 26.73 -44.17 -31.38
C ASN A 3 27.02 -45.12 -30.17
N PRO A 4 26.81 -44.73 -28.91
CA PRO A 4 27.83 -44.59 -27.86
C PRO A 4 27.61 -45.62 -26.73
N LEU A 5 28.38 -45.54 -25.63
CA LEU A 5 27.94 -45.73 -24.23
C LEU A 5 29.17 -45.74 -23.30
N VAL A 6 29.16 -44.81 -22.34
CA VAL A 6 29.49 -44.95 -20.91
C VAL A 6 30.82 -45.59 -20.50
N THR A 7 31.62 -44.84 -19.75
CA THR A 7 32.21 -45.20 -18.42
C THR A 7 33.11 -44.04 -17.99
N ASP A 8 32.66 -43.28 -17.00
CA ASP A 8 33.13 -43.38 -15.61
C ASP A 8 34.55 -42.83 -15.43
N LEU A 9 34.62 -41.63 -14.87
CA LEU A 9 35.73 -41.16 -14.05
C LEU A 9 35.25 -39.86 -13.44
N TRP A 10 34.70 -39.90 -12.22
CA TRP A 10 34.81 -38.87 -11.18
C TRP A 10 34.03 -39.33 -9.94
N PHE A 11 34.58 -40.26 -9.17
CA PHE A 11 34.22 -40.45 -7.75
C PHE A 11 35.36 -41.15 -7.01
N GLN A 12 36.23 -40.38 -6.36
CA GLN A 12 36.95 -40.82 -5.16
C GLN A 12 36.91 -39.68 -4.15
N GLY A 13 36.44 -40.01 -2.95
CA GLY A 13 35.85 -39.06 -2.02
C GLY A 13 36.80 -38.47 -0.98
N GLN A 14 36.22 -37.65 -0.11
CA GLN A 14 36.57 -37.62 1.30
C GLN A 14 35.45 -36.95 2.12
N THR A 15 35.23 -37.60 3.26
CA THR A 15 34.43 -37.41 4.47
C THR A 15 33.86 -36.03 4.85
N ALA A 16 32.72 -36.13 5.53
CA ALA A 16 31.95 -35.09 6.22
C ALA A 16 32.78 -34.14 7.12
N GLY A 17 32.34 -32.89 7.16
CA GLY A 17 32.77 -31.86 8.11
C GLY A 17 31.70 -30.78 8.19
N ASP A 18 31.27 -30.49 9.42
CA ASP A 18 30.19 -29.60 9.79
C ASP A 18 30.38 -28.14 9.32
N LEU A 19 29.25 -27.47 9.08
CA LEU A 19 29.15 -26.06 8.75
C LEU A 19 29.62 -25.20 9.93
N ASP A 20 30.77 -24.56 9.79
CA ASP A 20 31.15 -23.41 10.61
C ASP A 20 31.49 -22.22 9.70
N THR A 21 30.74 -21.13 9.85
CA THR A 21 30.89 -19.92 9.06
C THR A 21 32.00 -19.05 9.62
N GLY A 22 33.16 -19.03 8.96
CA GLY A 22 34.29 -18.14 9.28
C GLY A 22 34.80 -17.41 8.04
N TYR A 23 34.71 -16.07 8.05
CA TYR A 23 35.38 -15.19 7.09
C TYR A 23 36.87 -15.11 7.43
N CYS A 24 37.74 -15.45 6.48
CA CYS A 24 38.98 -14.74 6.07
C CYS A 24 39.96 -15.73 5.42
N GLY A 25 40.47 -15.38 4.23
CA GLY A 25 41.50 -16.15 3.54
C GLY A 25 41.03 -16.60 2.15
N THR A 26 41.94 -16.58 1.19
CA THR A 26 41.74 -16.97 -0.21
C THR A 26 41.48 -18.47 -0.37
N GLU A 27 40.46 -19.01 0.28
CA GLU A 27 39.93 -20.34 0.03
C GLU A 27 38.64 -20.20 -0.79
N VAL A 28 38.72 -20.59 -2.06
CA VAL A 28 37.53 -20.72 -2.91
C VAL A 28 36.94 -22.10 -2.65
N THR A 29 36.04 -22.20 -1.67
CA THR A 29 35.24 -23.40 -1.49
C THR A 29 34.16 -23.44 -2.57
N LEU A 30 34.13 -24.52 -3.36
CA LEU A 30 33.06 -24.72 -4.35
C LEU A 30 31.75 -25.01 -3.61
N LEU A 31 30.82 -24.07 -3.65
CA LEU A 31 29.45 -24.28 -3.20
C LEU A 31 28.81 -25.39 -4.05
N LYS A 32 28.70 -26.59 -3.48
CA LYS A 32 27.93 -27.71 -4.05
C LYS A 32 26.55 -27.69 -3.44
N TYR A 33 25.53 -27.49 -4.26
CA TYR A 33 24.14 -27.53 -3.83
C TYR A 33 23.62 -28.97 -4.00
N ASN A 34 23.30 -29.63 -2.88
CA ASN A 34 22.74 -30.97 -2.88
C ASN A 34 21.24 -30.92 -2.56
N HIS A 35 20.48 -31.94 -2.96
CA HIS A 35 19.04 -32.05 -2.64
C HIS A 35 18.73 -31.96 -1.13
N ASP A 36 19.68 -32.32 -0.28
CA ASP A 36 19.53 -32.27 1.19
C ASP A 36 19.60 -30.84 1.75
N THR A 37 20.26 -29.92 1.02
CA THR A 37 20.37 -28.49 1.41
C THR A 37 19.11 -27.67 1.10
N LEU A 38 18.14 -28.26 0.38
CA LEU A 38 16.85 -27.65 0.06
C LEU A 38 15.92 -27.68 1.30
N GLN A 39 16.21 -26.80 2.26
CA GLN A 39 15.34 -26.53 3.41
C GLN A 39 14.39 -25.34 3.17
N CYS A 40 14.77 -24.44 2.25
CA CYS A 40 14.02 -23.21 1.96
C CYS A 40 14.00 -22.94 0.45
N CYS A 41 12.87 -22.41 -0.06
CA CYS A 41 12.73 -21.97 -1.45
C CYS A 41 13.81 -20.94 -1.85
N ARG A 42 14.38 -20.21 -0.88
CA ARG A 42 15.43 -19.20 -1.12
C ARG A 42 16.69 -19.77 -1.77
N TYR A 43 17.00 -21.04 -1.56
CA TYR A 43 18.18 -21.67 -2.15
C TYR A 43 18.06 -21.85 -3.66
N LEU A 44 16.83 -21.94 -4.21
CA LEU A 44 16.61 -22.01 -5.66
C LEU A 44 16.93 -20.67 -6.36
N TYR A 45 16.82 -19.54 -5.66
CA TYR A 45 17.18 -18.24 -6.24
C TYR A 45 18.66 -18.10 -6.51
N ILE A 46 19.53 -18.83 -5.81
CA ILE A 46 20.98 -18.69 -5.98
C ILE A 46 21.42 -19.11 -7.40
N PRO A 47 21.18 -20.35 -7.86
CA PRO A 47 21.54 -20.75 -9.23
C PRO A 47 20.76 -19.94 -10.28
N LEU A 48 19.50 -19.55 -10.01
CA LEU A 48 18.74 -18.68 -10.90
C LEU A 48 19.43 -17.32 -11.09
N MET A 49 19.79 -16.63 -10.01
CA MET A 49 20.49 -15.34 -10.07
C MET A 49 21.88 -15.46 -10.71
N MET A 50 22.58 -16.59 -10.49
CA MET A 50 23.86 -16.84 -11.15
C MET A 50 23.72 -17.04 -12.66
N SER A 51 22.66 -17.73 -13.09
CA SER A 51 22.29 -17.88 -14.50
C SER A 51 21.94 -16.53 -15.12
N GLU A 52 21.02 -15.78 -14.51
CA GLU A 52 20.59 -14.45 -14.97
C GLU A 52 21.74 -13.45 -15.04
N ARG A 53 22.65 -13.45 -14.06
CA ARG A 53 23.86 -12.62 -14.11
C ARG A 53 24.74 -12.95 -15.32
N ALA A 54 24.92 -14.24 -15.61
CA ALA A 54 25.73 -14.65 -16.76
C ALA A 54 25.02 -14.33 -18.09
N TRP A 55 23.71 -14.53 -18.17
CA TRP A 55 22.89 -14.20 -19.32
C TRP A 55 22.84 -12.69 -19.59
N SER A 56 22.60 -11.86 -18.58
CA SER A 56 22.60 -10.40 -18.67
C SER A 56 23.94 -9.88 -19.20
N TYR A 57 25.05 -10.41 -18.70
CA TYR A 57 26.37 -10.05 -19.21
C TYR A 57 26.55 -10.48 -20.68
N ALA A 58 26.04 -11.66 -21.07
CA ALA A 58 26.03 -12.06 -22.47
C ALA A 58 25.23 -11.10 -23.36
N MET A 59 24.08 -10.60 -22.90
CA MET A 59 23.26 -9.65 -23.64
C MET A 59 23.95 -8.28 -23.79
N GLN A 60 24.66 -7.81 -22.77
CA GLN A 60 25.50 -6.61 -22.89
C GLN A 60 26.59 -6.81 -23.96
N LEU A 61 27.32 -7.93 -23.90
CA LEU A 61 28.36 -8.26 -24.88
C LEU A 61 27.81 -8.42 -26.30
N ARG A 62 26.53 -8.79 -26.44
CA ARG A 62 25.85 -8.88 -27.74
C ARG A 62 25.74 -7.52 -28.41
N GLN A 63 25.46 -6.48 -27.63
CA GLN A 63 25.41 -5.11 -28.12
C GLN A 63 26.83 -4.60 -28.45
N GLU A 64 27.80 -4.84 -27.57
CA GLU A 64 29.21 -4.46 -27.78
C GLU A 64 29.85 -5.17 -28.99
N ALA A 65 29.40 -6.38 -29.32
CA ALA A 65 29.92 -7.14 -30.44
C ALA A 65 29.59 -6.52 -31.81
N ASN A 66 28.64 -5.58 -31.87
CA ASN A 66 28.35 -4.81 -33.10
C ASN A 66 29.52 -3.91 -33.50
N THR A 67 30.28 -3.38 -32.53
CA THR A 67 31.48 -2.57 -32.78
C THR A 67 32.76 -3.40 -32.67
N GLU A 68 32.78 -4.42 -31.79
CA GLU A 68 33.95 -5.23 -31.49
C GLU A 68 33.65 -6.73 -31.67
N PRO A 69 33.76 -7.29 -32.90
CA PRO A 69 33.33 -8.67 -33.20
C PRO A 69 33.98 -9.75 -32.33
N ARG A 70 35.20 -9.50 -31.82
CA ARG A 70 35.90 -10.43 -30.92
C ARG A 70 35.16 -10.68 -29.60
N LYS A 71 34.28 -9.77 -29.18
CA LYS A 71 33.44 -9.92 -27.98
C LYS A 71 32.45 -11.09 -28.10
N LYS A 72 32.14 -11.54 -29.32
CA LYS A 72 31.28 -12.71 -29.56
C LYS A 72 31.80 -14.00 -28.88
N PHE A 73 33.11 -14.18 -28.78
CA PHE A 73 33.69 -15.33 -28.06
C PHE A 73 33.38 -15.25 -26.55
N HIS A 74 33.46 -14.07 -25.96
CA HIS A 74 33.14 -13.88 -24.53
C HIS A 74 31.64 -14.04 -24.27
N LEU A 75 30.80 -13.53 -25.16
CA LEU A 75 29.34 -13.74 -25.13
C LEU A 75 28.99 -15.22 -25.05
N VAL A 76 29.53 -16.04 -25.97
CA VAL A 76 29.25 -17.49 -26.00
C VAL A 76 29.73 -18.16 -24.72
N SER A 77 30.90 -17.79 -24.19
CA SER A 77 31.39 -18.31 -22.91
C SER A 77 30.46 -17.98 -21.75
N ARG A 78 29.84 -16.80 -21.75
CA ARG A 78 28.87 -16.39 -20.71
C ARG A 78 27.55 -17.17 -20.83
N LEU A 79 27.03 -17.37 -22.04
CA LEU A 79 25.82 -18.18 -22.26
C LEU A 79 26.03 -19.65 -21.87
N ARG A 80 27.20 -20.23 -22.14
CA ARG A 80 27.56 -21.58 -21.64
C ARG A 80 27.48 -21.65 -20.13
N LYS A 81 28.04 -20.65 -19.45
CA LYS A 81 28.00 -20.56 -17.97
C LYS A 81 26.57 -20.39 -17.45
N ALA A 82 25.73 -19.58 -18.10
CA ALA A 82 24.32 -19.47 -17.76
C ALA A 82 23.60 -20.83 -17.88
N THR A 83 23.85 -21.56 -18.98
CA THR A 83 23.29 -22.90 -19.20
C THR A 83 23.67 -23.88 -18.09
N THR A 84 24.93 -23.87 -17.65
CA THR A 84 25.38 -24.71 -16.52
C THR A 84 24.61 -24.42 -15.23
N TYR A 85 24.39 -23.14 -14.90
CA TYR A 85 23.61 -22.77 -13.71
C TYR A 85 22.12 -23.08 -13.86
N ALA A 86 21.56 -22.94 -15.05
CA ALA A 86 20.18 -23.34 -15.33
C ALA A 86 19.98 -24.85 -15.16
N LEU A 87 20.93 -25.68 -15.62
CA LEU A 87 20.90 -27.13 -15.41
C LEU A 87 21.01 -27.51 -13.92
N GLN A 88 21.84 -26.80 -13.16
CA GLN A 88 21.91 -26.98 -11.71
C GLN A 88 20.57 -26.63 -11.04
N LEU A 89 19.91 -25.54 -11.48
CA LEU A 89 18.57 -25.18 -11.00
C LEU A 89 17.55 -26.29 -11.29
N GLN A 90 17.53 -26.82 -12.51
CA GLN A 90 16.63 -27.92 -12.87
C GLN A 90 16.88 -29.17 -12.01
N SER A 91 18.14 -29.57 -11.84
CA SER A 91 18.50 -30.70 -10.99
C SER A 91 17.98 -30.49 -9.56
N LEU A 92 18.14 -29.31 -8.98
CA LEU A 92 17.58 -29.02 -7.65
C LEU A 92 16.04 -29.09 -7.62
N CYS A 93 15.38 -28.59 -8.67
CA CYS A 93 13.93 -28.63 -8.81
C CYS A 93 13.37 -30.07 -8.97
N GLU A 94 14.16 -31.05 -9.39
CA GLU A 94 13.71 -32.46 -9.49
C GLU A 94 13.44 -33.11 -8.12
N SER A 95 13.88 -32.48 -7.02
CA SER A 95 13.58 -32.90 -5.66
C SER A 95 12.07 -33.11 -5.42
N SER A 96 11.71 -34.05 -4.53
CA SER A 96 10.34 -34.26 -4.06
C SER A 96 9.75 -33.06 -3.31
N LYS A 97 10.61 -32.17 -2.81
CA LYS A 97 10.22 -30.95 -2.08
C LYS A 97 9.72 -29.81 -2.99
N CYS A 98 10.01 -29.88 -4.29
CA CYS A 98 9.60 -28.84 -5.24
C CYS A 98 8.24 -29.19 -5.86
N ASP A 99 7.41 -28.16 -6.01
CA ASP A 99 6.12 -28.23 -6.65
C ASP A 99 6.23 -28.53 -8.15
N ALA A 100 5.16 -29.10 -8.71
CA ALA A 100 5.09 -29.45 -10.13
C ALA A 100 5.27 -28.23 -11.04
N ARG A 101 4.75 -27.05 -10.65
CA ARG A 101 4.92 -25.80 -11.39
C ARG A 101 6.38 -25.38 -11.46
N SER A 102 7.10 -25.29 -10.34
CA SER A 102 8.53 -24.95 -10.34
C SER A 102 9.38 -25.93 -11.15
N LYS A 103 9.03 -27.22 -11.16
CA LYS A 103 9.68 -28.22 -12.02
C LYS A 103 9.52 -27.91 -13.50
N LEU A 104 8.30 -27.56 -13.92
CA LEU A 104 7.99 -27.19 -15.29
C LEU A 104 8.65 -25.87 -15.70
N GLU A 105 8.63 -24.87 -14.83
CA GLU A 105 9.28 -23.58 -15.07
C GLU A 105 10.81 -23.73 -15.23
N ALA A 106 11.45 -24.51 -14.37
CA ALA A 106 12.89 -24.78 -14.47
C ALA A 106 13.25 -25.51 -15.78
N LYS A 107 12.44 -26.49 -16.19
CA LYS A 107 12.61 -27.19 -17.48
C LYS A 107 12.47 -26.24 -18.67
N ALA A 108 11.44 -25.39 -18.67
CA ALA A 108 11.23 -24.40 -19.73
C ALA A 108 12.37 -23.38 -19.79
N TYR A 109 12.86 -22.94 -18.62
CA TYR A 109 13.98 -22.01 -18.51
C TYR A 109 15.29 -22.60 -19.06
N VAL A 110 15.61 -23.84 -18.72
CA VAL A 110 16.78 -24.55 -19.27
C VAL A 110 16.68 -24.68 -20.78
N ALA A 111 15.52 -25.09 -21.30
CA ALA A 111 15.29 -25.22 -22.73
C ALA A 111 15.47 -23.85 -23.44
N TRP A 112 14.98 -22.76 -22.86
CA TRP A 112 15.15 -21.42 -23.40
C TRP A 112 16.61 -20.93 -23.41
N ILE A 113 17.33 -21.05 -22.28
CA ILE A 113 18.74 -20.63 -22.19
C ILE A 113 19.63 -21.46 -23.12
N THR A 114 19.39 -22.77 -23.19
CA THR A 114 20.13 -23.69 -24.07
C THR A 114 19.84 -23.38 -25.54
N GLY A 115 18.58 -23.14 -25.89
CA GLY A 115 18.18 -22.71 -27.23
C GLY A 115 18.82 -21.37 -27.62
N SER A 116 18.90 -20.42 -26.69
CA SER A 116 19.55 -19.12 -26.90
C SER A 116 21.06 -19.25 -27.14
N LEU A 117 21.74 -20.14 -26.41
CA LEU A 117 23.15 -20.46 -26.66
C LEU A 117 23.36 -21.06 -28.06
N GLN A 118 22.53 -22.03 -28.45
CA GLN A 118 22.62 -22.70 -29.75
C GLN A 118 22.30 -21.75 -30.90
N PHE A 119 21.36 -20.83 -30.70
CA PHE A 119 21.03 -19.75 -31.63
C PHE A 119 22.25 -18.87 -31.92
N GLU A 120 22.97 -18.43 -30.88
CA GLU A 120 24.19 -17.62 -31.03
C GLU A 120 25.36 -18.39 -31.68
N LEU A 121 25.38 -19.72 -31.51
CA LEU A 121 26.29 -20.64 -32.19
C LEU A 121 25.88 -20.96 -33.64
N GLN A 122 24.75 -20.42 -34.13
CA GLN A 122 24.19 -20.69 -35.46
C GLN A 122 23.84 -22.18 -35.69
N LEU A 123 23.57 -22.92 -34.62
CA LEU A 123 23.09 -24.29 -34.67
C LEU A 123 21.56 -24.28 -34.75
N TRP A 124 21.03 -23.98 -35.94
CA TRP A 124 19.60 -23.67 -36.12
C TRP A 124 18.65 -24.81 -35.74
N ARG A 125 18.98 -26.07 -36.10
CA ARG A 125 18.16 -27.25 -35.79
C ARG A 125 18.06 -27.50 -34.26
N PRO A 126 19.17 -27.70 -33.51
CA PRO A 126 19.11 -27.83 -32.05
C PRO A 126 18.46 -26.63 -31.35
N ALA A 127 18.76 -25.41 -31.82
CA ALA A 127 18.19 -24.19 -31.25
C ALA A 127 16.66 -24.17 -31.38
N MET A 128 16.15 -24.52 -32.56
CA MET A 128 14.72 -24.63 -32.80
C MET A 128 14.05 -25.66 -31.87
N GLU A 129 14.62 -26.85 -31.74
CA GLU A 129 14.08 -27.92 -30.89
C GLU A 129 13.96 -27.45 -29.42
N ASN A 130 15.02 -26.86 -28.86
CA ASN A 130 15.02 -26.38 -27.48
C ASN A 130 14.09 -25.18 -27.26
N LEU A 131 14.04 -24.23 -28.20
CA LEU A 131 13.12 -23.10 -28.11
C LEU A 131 11.66 -23.55 -28.26
N LYS A 132 11.38 -24.57 -29.09
CA LYS A 132 10.05 -25.15 -29.24
C LYS A 132 9.62 -25.92 -27.99
N ASN A 133 10.53 -26.66 -27.37
CA ASN A 133 10.29 -27.30 -26.08
C ASN A 133 9.92 -26.27 -25.00
N ALA A 134 10.64 -25.14 -24.93
CA ALA A 134 10.29 -24.04 -24.03
C ALA A 134 8.90 -23.46 -24.33
N GLN A 135 8.58 -23.20 -25.61
CA GLN A 135 7.27 -22.72 -26.04
C GLN A 135 6.14 -23.65 -25.57
N VAL A 136 6.25 -24.95 -25.83
CA VAL A 136 5.20 -25.93 -25.49
C VAL A 136 4.96 -25.99 -23.99
N VAL A 137 6.02 -25.96 -23.17
CA VAL A 137 5.87 -25.98 -21.71
C VAL A 137 5.22 -24.70 -21.21
N TYR A 138 5.58 -23.53 -21.75
CA TYR A 138 4.94 -22.26 -21.37
C TYR A 138 3.48 -22.17 -21.81
N GLU A 139 3.13 -22.63 -23.01
CA GLU A 139 1.74 -22.70 -23.48
C GLU A 139 0.91 -23.62 -22.58
N LYS A 140 1.44 -24.79 -22.24
CA LYS A 140 0.81 -25.74 -21.32
C LYS A 140 0.62 -25.13 -19.92
N LEU A 141 1.64 -24.48 -19.35
CA LEU A 141 1.53 -23.77 -18.08
C LEU A 141 0.47 -22.66 -18.12
N ALA A 142 0.40 -21.90 -19.22
CA ALA A 142 -0.62 -20.87 -19.40
C ALA A 142 -2.04 -21.45 -19.37
N THR A 143 -2.26 -22.65 -19.93
CA THR A 143 -3.59 -23.29 -19.88
C THR A 143 -3.95 -23.87 -18.51
N ALA A 144 -2.95 -24.28 -17.72
CA ALA A 144 -3.17 -24.92 -16.43
C ALA A 144 -3.36 -23.92 -15.27
N LEU A 145 -2.92 -22.67 -15.43
CA LEU A 145 -2.90 -21.66 -14.38
C LEU A 145 -4.09 -20.68 -14.47
N PRO A 146 -4.43 -19.99 -13.35
CA PRO A 146 -5.46 -18.95 -13.32
C PRO A 146 -5.16 -17.79 -14.27
N GLU A 147 -6.20 -17.11 -14.77
CA GLU A 147 -6.12 -16.05 -15.79
C GLU A 147 -5.09 -14.95 -15.51
N GLU A 148 -4.90 -14.59 -14.24
CA GLU A 148 -3.91 -13.59 -13.79
C GLU A 148 -2.47 -13.99 -14.13
N ASP A 149 -2.12 -15.27 -13.96
CA ASP A 149 -0.78 -15.81 -14.20
C ASP A 149 -0.55 -16.12 -15.69
N GLN A 150 -1.60 -16.30 -16.49
CA GLN A 150 -1.47 -16.67 -17.90
C GLN A 150 -0.80 -15.61 -18.75
N ILE A 151 -1.00 -14.33 -18.38
CA ILE A 151 -0.50 -13.18 -19.15
C ILE A 151 1.02 -13.26 -19.30
N LEU A 152 1.73 -13.58 -18.22
CA LEU A 152 3.19 -13.69 -18.21
C LEU A 152 3.70 -14.77 -19.17
N TYR A 153 3.09 -15.96 -19.15
CA TYR A 153 3.53 -17.06 -20.01
C TYR A 153 3.18 -16.81 -21.49
N LYS A 154 2.02 -16.19 -21.78
CA LYS A 154 1.65 -15.78 -23.14
C LYS A 154 2.64 -14.78 -23.71
N GLN A 155 3.01 -13.76 -22.94
CA GLN A 155 4.06 -12.80 -23.33
C GLN A 155 5.39 -13.50 -23.62
N ARG A 156 5.77 -14.48 -22.79
CA ARG A 156 7.00 -15.24 -23.00
C ARG A 156 6.96 -16.06 -24.29
N VAL A 157 5.85 -16.69 -24.62
CA VAL A 157 5.67 -17.44 -25.87
C VAL A 157 5.75 -16.52 -27.09
N GLU A 158 5.14 -15.33 -27.02
CA GLU A 158 5.24 -14.32 -28.06
C GLU A 158 6.69 -13.87 -28.28
N GLU A 159 7.48 -13.70 -27.22
CA GLU A 159 8.90 -13.33 -27.29
C GLU A 159 9.77 -14.40 -27.98
N LEU A 160 9.41 -15.69 -27.89
CA LEU A 160 10.14 -16.78 -28.57
C LEU A 160 9.84 -16.84 -30.07
N SER A 161 8.71 -16.28 -30.51
CA SER A 161 8.20 -16.42 -31.89
C SER A 161 9.16 -15.89 -32.96
N PRO A 162 9.79 -14.70 -32.82
CA PRO A 162 10.77 -14.22 -33.80
C PRO A 162 11.99 -15.14 -33.95
N SER A 163 12.52 -15.65 -32.85
CA SER A 163 13.67 -16.56 -32.85
C SER A 163 13.35 -17.88 -33.54
N LEU A 164 12.16 -18.44 -33.30
CA LEU A 164 11.68 -19.66 -33.96
C LEU A 164 11.52 -19.48 -35.47
N ARG A 165 10.90 -18.38 -35.91
CA ARG A 165 10.78 -18.05 -37.35
C ARG A 165 12.15 -17.88 -38.00
N TYR A 166 13.08 -17.23 -37.31
CA TYR A 166 14.45 -17.05 -37.82
C TYR A 166 15.19 -18.38 -37.94
N CYS A 167 15.06 -19.28 -36.97
CA CYS A 167 15.60 -20.64 -37.10
C CYS A 167 14.97 -21.38 -38.29
N ALA A 168 13.66 -21.28 -38.51
CA ALA A 168 12.96 -21.95 -39.61
C ALA A 168 13.48 -21.51 -40.97
N TYR A 169 13.58 -20.19 -41.15
CA TYR A 169 14.12 -19.60 -42.37
C TYR A 169 15.55 -20.09 -42.68
N ASN A 170 16.43 -20.14 -41.67
CA ASN A 170 17.82 -20.58 -41.86
C ASN A 170 18.00 -22.09 -42.05
N ILE A 171 16.99 -22.90 -41.69
CA ILE A 171 16.97 -24.33 -41.99
C ILE A 171 16.58 -24.57 -43.45
N GLY A 172 15.90 -23.61 -44.09
CA GLY A 172 15.57 -23.62 -45.52
C GLY A 172 14.33 -24.45 -45.85
N ASP A 173 13.38 -24.53 -44.92
CA ASP A 173 12.26 -25.45 -45.03
C ASP A 173 10.97 -24.74 -44.58
N ASP A 174 10.16 -24.32 -45.57
CA ASP A 174 8.85 -23.70 -45.35
C ASP A 174 7.86 -24.68 -44.69
N GLY A 175 8.15 -25.99 -44.69
CA GLY A 175 7.41 -27.07 -44.03
C GLY A 175 8.00 -27.57 -42.71
N ALA A 176 9.24 -27.18 -42.33
CA ALA A 176 9.88 -27.67 -41.10
C ALA A 176 9.14 -27.30 -39.81
N MET A 177 8.28 -26.27 -39.84
CA MET A 177 7.41 -25.93 -38.72
C MET A 177 6.31 -26.98 -38.51
N ASP A 178 5.78 -27.57 -39.59
CA ASP A 178 4.76 -28.63 -39.58
C ASP A 178 5.39 -30.03 -39.42
N ASP A 179 6.55 -30.30 -40.01
CA ASP A 179 7.26 -31.59 -39.84
C ASP A 179 7.74 -31.81 -38.39
N LEU A 180 8.03 -30.75 -37.63
CA LEU A 180 8.30 -30.83 -36.19
C LEU A 180 7.04 -31.08 -35.35
N LEU A 181 5.87 -30.69 -35.86
CA LEU A 181 4.56 -31.00 -35.31
C LEU A 181 4.22 -32.49 -35.50
N GLU A 182 4.80 -33.13 -36.52
CA GLU A 182 4.71 -34.59 -36.74
C GLU A 182 5.77 -35.38 -35.95
N LEU A 183 7.03 -34.90 -35.85
CA LEU A 183 8.06 -35.50 -34.99
C LEU A 183 7.71 -35.46 -33.49
N ARG A 184 6.84 -34.53 -33.09
CA ARG A 184 6.19 -34.43 -31.77
C ARG A 184 5.41 -35.68 -31.39
N SER A 185 4.84 -36.40 -32.36
CA SER A 185 4.01 -37.58 -32.11
C SER A 185 4.83 -38.83 -31.76
N HIS A 186 6.08 -38.91 -32.22
CA HIS A 186 6.89 -40.14 -32.14
C HIS A 186 8.10 -40.07 -31.19
N GLY A 187 8.66 -38.89 -30.91
CA GLY A 187 9.94 -38.78 -30.17
C GLY A 187 9.86 -38.42 -28.67
N GLN A 188 8.72 -37.95 -28.17
CA GLN A 188 8.61 -37.32 -26.83
C GLN A 188 7.40 -37.81 -26.00
N GLY A 189 6.83 -38.98 -26.30
CA GLY A 189 5.67 -39.52 -25.57
C GLY A 189 5.85 -39.55 -24.05
N ASP A 190 7.07 -39.85 -23.59
CA ASP A 190 7.42 -39.91 -22.17
C ASP A 190 7.59 -38.52 -21.52
N LEU A 191 8.06 -37.52 -22.27
CA LEU A 191 8.10 -36.13 -21.82
C LEU A 191 6.68 -35.58 -21.71
N LEU A 192 5.82 -35.81 -22.71
CA LEU A 192 4.44 -35.33 -22.72
C LEU A 192 3.60 -35.96 -21.60
N ALA A 193 3.74 -37.26 -21.35
CA ALA A 193 3.06 -37.95 -20.24
C ALA A 193 3.48 -37.39 -18.87
N ASN A 194 4.78 -37.13 -18.68
CA ASN A 194 5.29 -36.48 -17.47
C ASN A 194 4.78 -35.03 -17.34
N LEU A 195 4.69 -34.28 -18.44
CA LEU A 195 4.12 -32.93 -18.46
C LEU A 195 2.63 -32.95 -18.06
N ASP A 196 1.84 -33.87 -18.63
CA ASP A 196 0.40 -33.96 -18.37
C ASP A 196 0.10 -34.35 -16.91
N THR A 197 0.91 -35.25 -16.34
CA THR A 197 0.84 -35.61 -14.91
C THR A 197 1.17 -34.41 -14.01
N LEU A 198 2.24 -33.68 -14.30
CA LEU A 198 2.63 -32.49 -13.53
C LEU A 198 1.62 -31.33 -13.66
N MET A 199 0.96 -31.22 -14.82
CA MET A 199 -0.11 -30.24 -15.02
C MET A 199 -1.35 -30.57 -14.20
N ALA A 200 -1.76 -31.85 -14.14
CA ALA A 200 -2.87 -32.27 -13.29
C ALA A 200 -2.61 -31.91 -11.82
N GLN A 201 -1.40 -32.22 -11.32
CA GLN A 201 -0.97 -31.85 -9.97
C GLN A 201 -0.96 -30.33 -9.73
N THR A 202 -0.57 -29.55 -10.75
CA THR A 202 -0.57 -28.08 -10.67
C THR A 202 -2.00 -27.53 -10.59
N ARG A 203 -2.93 -28.10 -11.35
CA ARG A 203 -4.35 -27.71 -11.35
C ARG A 203 -5.04 -28.07 -10.03
N GLU A 204 -4.80 -29.28 -9.51
CA GLU A 204 -5.36 -29.74 -8.23
C GLU A 204 -4.90 -28.84 -7.07
N ARG A 205 -3.60 -28.56 -6.97
CA ARG A 205 -3.04 -27.70 -5.93
C ARG A 205 -3.52 -26.25 -6.03
N GLY A 206 -3.74 -25.73 -7.23
CA GLY A 206 -4.34 -24.41 -7.44
C GLY A 206 -5.80 -24.32 -6.96
N THR A 207 -6.50 -25.45 -6.93
CA THR A 207 -7.93 -25.54 -6.55
C THR A 207 -8.11 -25.69 -5.03
N GLU A 208 -7.25 -26.46 -4.35
CA GLU A 208 -7.28 -26.62 -2.88
C GLU A 208 -7.01 -25.32 -2.10
N VAL A 209 -6.37 -24.34 -2.75
CA VAL A 209 -5.91 -23.10 -2.13
C VAL A 209 -6.97 -21.98 -2.17
N VAL A 210 -8.14 -22.21 -2.80
CA VAL A 210 -9.25 -21.26 -2.83
C VAL A 210 -10.00 -21.31 -1.50
N SER A 211 -9.54 -20.53 -0.51
CA SER A 211 -10.30 -20.31 0.70
C SER A 211 -11.54 -19.47 0.40
N GLU A 212 -12.71 -20.08 0.46
CA GLU A 212 -13.97 -19.35 0.46
C GLU A 212 -14.20 -18.68 1.82
N VAL A 213 -14.70 -17.45 1.79
CA VAL A 213 -15.03 -16.68 2.97
C VAL A 213 -16.47 -16.23 2.89
N GLU A 214 -17.23 -16.61 3.93
CA GLU A 214 -18.63 -16.24 4.08
C GLU A 214 -18.75 -14.98 4.93
N TRP A 215 -19.41 -13.95 4.39
CA TRP A 215 -19.76 -12.74 5.11
C TRP A 215 -21.19 -12.32 4.76
N ARG A 216 -22.03 -12.11 5.78
CA ARG A 216 -23.47 -11.78 5.68
C ARG A 216 -24.23 -12.64 4.66
N GLY A 217 -24.00 -13.97 4.69
CA GLY A 217 -24.69 -14.94 3.85
C GLY A 217 -24.22 -15.01 2.40
N ARG A 218 -23.13 -14.32 2.04
CA ARG A 218 -22.47 -14.44 0.72
C ARG A 218 -21.09 -15.06 0.88
N SER A 219 -20.87 -16.19 0.23
CA SER A 219 -19.53 -16.79 0.08
C SER A 219 -18.78 -16.13 -1.08
N VAL A 220 -17.53 -15.74 -0.84
CA VAL A 220 -16.64 -15.17 -1.86
C VAL A 220 -15.27 -15.86 -1.81
N PRO A 221 -14.71 -16.28 -2.96
CA PRO A 221 -13.37 -16.87 -3.01
C PRO A 221 -12.30 -15.79 -2.77
N ALA A 222 -11.46 -15.96 -1.75
CA ALA A 222 -10.30 -15.12 -1.50
C ALA A 222 -9.11 -15.60 -2.35
N LYS A 223 -9.11 -15.25 -3.64
CA LYS A 223 -8.05 -15.62 -4.59
C LYS A 223 -6.66 -15.10 -4.18
N PRO A 224 -6.49 -13.81 -3.78
CA PRO A 224 -5.15 -13.29 -3.47
C PRO A 224 -4.57 -13.93 -2.20
N GLU A 225 -3.34 -14.48 -2.30
CA GLU A 225 -2.68 -15.16 -1.18
C GLU A 225 -2.53 -14.28 0.06
N ARG A 226 -2.14 -13.02 -0.12
CA ARG A 226 -2.01 -12.06 1.00
C ARG A 226 -3.32 -11.86 1.75
N VAL A 227 -4.44 -11.83 1.03
CA VAL A 227 -5.78 -11.67 1.63
C VAL A 227 -6.17 -12.95 2.37
N ARG A 228 -5.91 -14.12 1.80
CA ARG A 228 -6.16 -15.41 2.45
C ARG A 228 -5.38 -15.54 3.77
N LEU A 229 -4.08 -15.25 3.76
CA LEU A 229 -3.25 -15.28 4.96
C LEU A 229 -3.72 -14.28 6.02
N PHE A 230 -4.10 -13.07 5.60
CA PHE A 230 -4.68 -12.08 6.50
C PHE A 230 -5.98 -12.58 7.16
N LEU A 231 -6.93 -13.10 6.38
CA LEU A 231 -8.21 -13.60 6.90
C LEU A 231 -8.04 -14.83 7.82
N LEU A 232 -7.03 -15.67 7.58
CA LEU A 232 -6.67 -16.74 8.51
C LEU A 232 -6.14 -16.18 9.84
N SER A 233 -5.21 -15.21 9.77
CA SER A 233 -4.67 -14.55 10.97
C SER A 233 -5.73 -13.82 11.79
N GLU A 234 -6.73 -13.25 11.11
CA GLU A 234 -7.85 -12.55 11.71
C GLU A 234 -8.73 -13.52 12.51
N LYS A 235 -9.09 -14.67 11.92
CA LYS A 235 -9.82 -15.76 12.60
C LYS A 235 -9.06 -16.32 13.80
N GLU A 236 -7.73 -16.43 13.71
CA GLU A 236 -6.88 -16.88 14.82
C GLU A 236 -6.82 -15.85 15.95
N ALA A 237 -6.71 -14.56 15.61
CA ALA A 237 -6.74 -13.47 16.58
C ALA A 237 -8.08 -13.42 17.32
N GLU A 238 -9.21 -13.60 16.64
CA GLU A 238 -10.53 -13.68 17.28
C GLU A 238 -10.66 -14.87 18.23
N LYS A 239 -10.18 -16.05 17.81
CA LYS A 239 -10.16 -17.24 18.67
C LYS A 239 -9.31 -17.01 19.91
N SER A 240 -8.16 -16.35 19.76
CA SER A 240 -7.26 -16.02 20.86
C SER A 240 -7.88 -14.98 21.81
N LEU A 241 -8.59 -13.99 21.27
CA LEU A 241 -9.29 -12.97 22.05
C LEU A 241 -10.44 -13.59 22.88
N LYS A 242 -11.23 -14.49 22.28
CA LYS A 242 -12.29 -15.22 23.00
C LYS A 242 -11.74 -16.08 24.13
N ARG A 243 -10.58 -16.72 23.94
CA ARG A 243 -9.89 -17.47 25.00
C ARG A 243 -9.36 -16.58 26.12
N ALA A 244 -8.97 -15.34 25.80
CA ALA A 244 -8.46 -14.39 26.79
C ALA A 244 -9.58 -13.67 27.57
N SER A 245 -10.76 -13.50 26.98
CA SER A 245 -11.84 -12.68 27.56
C SER A 245 -12.77 -13.42 28.54
N ASP A 246 -12.37 -14.59 29.06
CA ASP A 246 -13.12 -15.34 30.11
C ASP A 246 -13.30 -14.56 31.43
N LYS A 247 -12.91 -13.27 31.49
CA LYS A 247 -13.15 -12.42 32.66
C LYS A 247 -13.71 -11.01 32.46
N HIS A 248 -13.96 -10.45 31.27
CA HIS A 248 -14.84 -9.26 31.09
C HIS A 248 -14.87 -8.83 29.61
N ARG A 249 -16.06 -8.47 29.13
CA ARG A 249 -16.45 -8.06 27.74
C ARG A 249 -16.69 -9.21 26.75
N GLU A 250 -17.85 -9.83 26.89
CA GLU A 250 -18.61 -10.29 25.72
C GLU A 250 -19.39 -9.10 25.13
N ASP A 251 -19.65 -9.21 23.81
CA ASP A 251 -20.49 -8.34 22.99
C ASP A 251 -19.90 -7.04 22.43
N CYS A 252 -19.19 -7.20 21.31
CA CYS A 252 -19.64 -6.67 20.01
C CYS A 252 -19.18 -7.66 18.92
N SER A 253 -19.70 -8.89 18.95
CA SER A 253 -19.79 -9.63 17.70
C SER A 253 -20.84 -8.90 16.88
N PRO A 254 -20.53 -8.37 15.69
CA PRO A 254 -21.59 -8.15 14.73
C PRO A 254 -22.33 -9.47 14.61
N GLY A 255 -23.64 -9.45 14.82
CA GLY A 255 -24.43 -10.66 14.70
C GLY A 255 -24.22 -11.19 13.29
N ASN A 256 -23.54 -12.33 13.15
CA ASN A 256 -23.73 -13.19 11.98
C ASN A 256 -25.15 -13.76 12.11
N THR A 257 -26.15 -12.90 11.97
CA THR A 257 -27.49 -13.37 11.63
C THR A 257 -27.40 -13.87 10.20
N PRO A 258 -27.84 -15.11 9.91
CA PRO A 258 -27.84 -15.62 8.56
C PRO A 258 -28.87 -14.82 7.76
N ALA A 259 -28.42 -13.74 7.12
CA ALA A 259 -29.17 -13.07 6.08
C ALA A 259 -29.28 -14.05 4.90
N LYS A 260 -30.48 -14.18 4.31
CA LYS A 260 -30.68 -14.97 3.09
C LYS A 260 -29.62 -14.59 2.06
N ALA A 261 -28.99 -15.59 1.45
CA ALA A 261 -28.00 -15.43 0.40
C ALA A 261 -28.53 -14.47 -0.68
N ARG A 262 -28.08 -13.22 -0.63
CA ARG A 262 -28.39 -12.20 -1.63
C ARG A 262 -27.19 -12.14 -2.56
N THR A 263 -27.40 -12.59 -3.79
CA THR A 263 -26.52 -12.29 -4.92
C THR A 263 -26.60 -10.79 -5.19
N GLY A 264 -25.80 -9.99 -4.49
CA GLY A 264 -25.68 -8.56 -4.76
C GLY A 264 -25.03 -8.32 -6.13
N PRO A 265 -25.28 -7.15 -6.77
CA PRO A 265 -24.76 -6.80 -8.10
C PRO A 265 -23.24 -6.60 -8.16
N LEU A 266 -22.55 -6.59 -7.02
CA LEU A 266 -21.11 -6.36 -6.95
C LEU A 266 -20.30 -7.56 -7.41
N SER A 267 -19.19 -7.28 -8.10
CA SER A 267 -18.14 -8.27 -8.38
C SER A 267 -17.64 -8.92 -7.09
N SER A 268 -17.21 -10.19 -7.18
CA SER A 268 -16.61 -10.92 -6.06
C SER A 268 -15.45 -10.16 -5.43
N LEU A 269 -14.62 -9.49 -6.24
CA LEU A 269 -13.50 -8.69 -5.77
C LEU A 269 -13.95 -7.43 -5.01
N GLN A 270 -15.00 -6.75 -5.50
CA GLN A 270 -15.55 -5.57 -4.84
C GLN A 270 -16.19 -5.93 -3.50
N TYR A 271 -16.91 -7.05 -3.44
CA TYR A 271 -17.47 -7.54 -2.19
C TYR A 271 -16.40 -7.92 -1.17
N LEU A 272 -15.31 -8.57 -1.63
CA LEU A 272 -14.15 -8.89 -0.79
C LEU A 272 -13.50 -7.61 -0.25
N LEU A 273 -13.38 -6.56 -1.06
CA LEU A 273 -12.87 -5.27 -0.62
C LEU A 273 -13.79 -4.60 0.41
N SER A 274 -15.10 -4.63 0.22
CA SER A 274 -16.08 -4.16 1.21
C SER A 274 -15.91 -4.90 2.53
N TYR A 275 -15.70 -6.22 2.50
CA TYR A 275 -15.47 -7.02 3.71
C TYR A 275 -14.16 -6.66 4.43
N LEU A 276 -13.06 -6.50 3.69
CA LEU A 276 -11.78 -6.09 4.28
C LEU A 276 -11.87 -4.67 4.89
N THR A 277 -12.60 -3.77 4.23
CA THR A 277 -12.85 -2.41 4.73
C THR A 277 -13.69 -2.46 6.00
N TYR A 278 -14.71 -3.32 6.03
CA TYR A 278 -15.52 -3.58 7.23
C TYR A 278 -14.67 -4.05 8.42
N ILE A 279 -13.77 -5.03 8.20
CA ILE A 279 -12.84 -5.51 9.25
C ILE A 279 -11.98 -4.35 9.77
N ARG A 280 -11.35 -3.59 8.86
CA ARG A 280 -10.49 -2.44 9.23
C ARG A 280 -11.25 -1.43 10.10
N LEU A 281 -12.44 -1.04 9.68
CA LEU A 281 -13.27 -0.05 10.38
C LEU A 281 -13.72 -0.56 11.75
N THR A 282 -14.19 -1.81 11.82
CA THR A 282 -14.64 -2.43 13.07
C THR A 282 -13.51 -2.56 14.09
N ARG A 283 -12.30 -2.97 13.65
CA ARG A 283 -11.11 -3.02 14.53
C ARG A 283 -10.69 -1.62 14.99
N THR A 284 -10.82 -0.61 14.13
CA THR A 284 -10.53 0.78 14.49
C THR A 284 -11.50 1.29 15.57
N ILE A 285 -12.79 0.99 15.42
CA ILE A 285 -13.81 1.30 16.41
C ILE A 285 -13.52 0.61 17.75
N GLN A 286 -13.25 -0.71 17.73
CA GLN A 286 -12.91 -1.47 18.94
C GLN A 286 -11.70 -0.88 19.68
N ARG A 287 -10.62 -0.54 18.96
CA ARG A 287 -9.45 0.13 19.55
C ARG A 287 -9.83 1.45 20.20
N ASN A 288 -10.62 2.28 19.51
CA ASN A 288 -11.01 3.59 20.04
C ASN A 288 -11.94 3.46 21.25
N LEU A 289 -12.80 2.43 21.31
CA LEU A 289 -13.61 2.14 22.49
C LEU A 289 -12.77 1.74 23.71
N LEU A 290 -11.69 0.99 23.51
CA LEU A 290 -10.73 0.70 24.58
C LEU A 290 -10.00 1.97 25.06
N MET A 291 -9.66 2.87 24.13
CA MET A 291 -9.10 4.18 24.48
C MET A 291 -10.11 5.04 25.25
N VAL A 292 -11.40 4.97 24.91
CA VAL A 292 -12.47 5.63 25.66
C VAL A 292 -12.56 5.07 27.07
N ASP A 293 -12.52 3.75 27.24
CA ASP A 293 -12.57 3.11 28.55
C ASP A 293 -11.40 3.55 29.45
N SER A 294 -10.18 3.50 28.91
CA SER A 294 -8.98 4.02 29.58
C SER A 294 -9.05 5.51 29.88
N ALA A 295 -9.69 6.31 29.01
CA ALA A 295 -9.85 7.74 29.22
C ALA A 295 -10.92 8.04 30.30
N LYS A 296 -11.98 7.24 30.37
CA LYS A 296 -13.03 7.33 31.40
C LYS A 296 -12.47 6.99 32.78
N THR A 297 -11.70 5.91 32.91
CA THR A 297 -11.07 5.54 34.19
C THR A 297 -10.11 6.63 34.67
N ALA A 298 -9.24 7.13 33.79
CA ALA A 298 -8.33 8.23 34.13
C ALA A 298 -9.04 9.55 34.45
N LEU A 299 -10.28 9.75 33.98
CA LEU A 299 -11.09 10.93 34.30
C LEU A 299 -11.83 10.78 35.63
N ALA A 300 -12.18 9.56 36.04
CA ALA A 300 -12.71 9.28 37.38
C ALA A 300 -11.63 9.44 38.47
N ASP A 301 -10.40 9.00 38.18
CA ASP A 301 -9.24 9.11 39.09
C ASP A 301 -8.73 10.54 39.30
N ARG A 302 -9.18 11.53 38.49
CA ARG A 302 -8.86 12.95 38.69
C ARG A 302 -9.35 13.53 40.02
N ASN A 303 -10.30 12.85 40.67
CA ASN A 303 -10.75 13.21 42.02
C ASN A 303 -9.75 12.78 43.11
N ASP A 304 -8.67 12.05 42.75
CA ASP A 304 -7.59 11.66 43.64
C ASP A 304 -6.29 12.43 43.29
N VAL A 305 -5.64 13.01 44.29
CA VAL A 305 -4.66 14.12 44.13
C VAL A 305 -3.25 13.63 43.73
N SER A 306 -3.09 12.36 43.35
CA SER A 306 -1.79 11.66 43.51
C SER A 306 -0.98 11.33 42.24
N MET A 307 -1.38 11.69 41.00
CA MET A 307 -0.63 11.29 39.80
C MET A 307 -0.13 12.43 38.90
N GLU A 308 1.20 12.52 38.76
CA GLU A 308 1.96 13.34 37.82
C GLU A 308 1.87 12.76 36.40
N GLY A 309 0.79 13.05 35.69
CA GLY A 309 0.59 12.68 34.28
C GLY A 309 -0.32 13.67 33.55
N ARG A 310 -0.34 13.61 32.21
CA ARG A 310 -1.23 14.46 31.39
C ARG A 310 -2.69 14.14 31.73
N LYS A 311 -3.29 14.98 32.57
CA LYS A 311 -4.65 14.80 33.07
C LYS A 311 -5.67 14.75 31.91
N THR A 312 -6.31 13.61 31.69
CA THR A 312 -7.34 13.39 30.66
C THR A 312 -8.47 14.41 30.80
N ARG A 313 -8.87 15.05 29.70
CA ARG A 313 -9.94 16.06 29.71
C ARG A 313 -11.19 15.56 28.99
N PRO A 314 -12.38 16.10 29.27
CA PRO A 314 -13.61 15.77 28.53
C PRO A 314 -13.46 15.96 27.01
N GLN A 315 -12.65 16.93 26.55
CA GLN A 315 -12.39 17.13 25.12
C GLN A 315 -11.69 15.93 24.45
N ASP A 316 -10.87 15.19 25.19
CA ASP A 316 -10.17 14.02 24.68
C ASP A 316 -11.18 12.88 24.41
N LEU A 317 -12.20 12.72 25.28
CA LEU A 317 -13.33 11.80 25.08
C LEU A 317 -14.23 12.23 23.91
N THR A 318 -14.54 13.53 23.80
CA THR A 318 -15.28 14.08 22.64
C THR A 318 -14.60 13.69 21.32
N ARG A 319 -13.28 13.88 21.22
CA ARG A 319 -12.51 13.54 20.02
C ARG A 319 -12.58 12.05 19.69
N LEU A 320 -12.49 11.17 20.69
CA LEU A 320 -12.57 9.73 20.47
C LEU A 320 -13.96 9.32 19.94
N TYR A 321 -15.04 9.86 20.50
CA TYR A 321 -16.39 9.59 20.00
C TYR A 321 -16.66 10.18 18.62
N GLU A 322 -16.06 11.33 18.27
CA GLU A 322 -16.11 11.85 16.90
C GLU A 322 -15.44 10.92 15.89
N ILE A 323 -14.27 10.39 16.22
CA ILE A 323 -13.59 9.41 15.37
C ILE A 323 -14.42 8.13 15.25
N ILE A 324 -15.04 7.65 16.33
CA ILE A 324 -15.94 6.49 16.28
C ILE A 324 -17.12 6.77 15.33
N LEU A 325 -17.79 7.91 15.48
CA LEU A 325 -18.91 8.30 14.62
C LEU A 325 -18.51 8.44 13.15
N GLN A 326 -17.31 8.94 12.86
CA GLN A 326 -16.78 8.99 11.48
C GLN A 326 -16.60 7.58 10.89
N ASN A 327 -16.05 6.64 11.66
CA ASN A 327 -15.92 5.24 11.20
C ASN A 327 -17.29 4.58 10.98
N TYR A 328 -18.30 4.88 11.80
CA TYR A 328 -19.67 4.41 11.59
C TYR A 328 -20.32 5.02 10.33
N ALA A 329 -20.03 6.29 10.02
CA ALA A 329 -20.47 6.91 8.78
C ALA A 329 -19.84 6.23 7.54
N GLU A 330 -18.55 5.87 7.61
CA GLU A 330 -17.89 5.06 6.57
C GLU A 330 -18.50 3.65 6.45
N LEU A 331 -18.86 3.01 7.58
CA LEU A 331 -19.54 1.71 7.58
C LEU A 331 -20.91 1.79 6.88
N GLN A 332 -21.65 2.87 7.10
CA GLN A 332 -22.98 3.06 6.50
C GLN A 332 -22.94 3.15 4.97
N GLN A 333 -21.81 3.64 4.42
CA GLN A 333 -21.58 3.84 2.98
C GLN A 333 -20.86 2.66 2.31
N LEU A 334 -20.74 1.51 2.98
CA LEU A 334 -20.05 0.36 2.38
C LEU A 334 -20.81 -0.19 1.16
N PRO A 335 -20.15 -0.30 -0.01
CA PRO A 335 -20.79 -0.81 -1.21
C PRO A 335 -21.32 -2.23 -0.99
N GLY A 336 -22.58 -2.44 -1.36
CA GLY A 336 -23.25 -3.75 -1.34
C GLY A 336 -24.02 -4.06 -0.06
N LEU A 337 -24.03 -3.15 0.92
CA LEU A 337 -24.83 -3.26 2.14
C LEU A 337 -25.88 -2.15 2.29
N GLU A 338 -26.11 -1.39 1.22
CA GLU A 338 -27.11 -0.31 1.18
C GLU A 338 -28.53 -0.87 1.37
N ASP A 339 -28.83 -2.01 0.74
CA ASP A 339 -30.14 -2.69 0.79
C ASP A 339 -30.30 -3.66 1.98
N ASP A 340 -29.29 -3.75 2.85
CA ASP A 340 -29.36 -4.60 4.04
C ASP A 340 -29.99 -3.81 5.19
N LEU A 341 -31.32 -3.89 5.31
CA LEU A 341 -32.06 -3.14 6.32
C LEU A 341 -31.62 -3.49 7.75
N THR A 342 -31.27 -4.75 8.03
CA THR A 342 -30.84 -5.12 9.39
C THR A 342 -29.48 -4.51 9.70
N TYR A 343 -28.55 -4.51 8.73
CA TYR A 343 -27.27 -3.82 8.86
C TYR A 343 -27.45 -2.33 9.14
N GLN A 344 -28.28 -1.66 8.35
CA GLN A 344 -28.49 -0.22 8.46
C GLN A 344 -29.13 0.14 9.81
N GLN A 345 -30.09 -0.66 10.29
CA GLN A 345 -30.70 -0.48 11.61
C GLN A 345 -29.70 -0.68 12.76
N GLU A 346 -28.85 -1.71 12.68
CA GLU A 346 -27.78 -1.96 13.67
C GLU A 346 -26.81 -0.78 13.75
N LEU A 347 -26.35 -0.28 12.59
CA LEU A 347 -25.46 0.90 12.54
C LEU A 347 -26.16 2.17 13.06
N GLU A 348 -27.42 2.39 12.70
CA GLU A 348 -28.15 3.58 13.14
C GLU A 348 -28.33 3.61 14.67
N ALA A 349 -28.58 2.45 15.29
CA ALA A 349 -28.67 2.31 16.74
C ALA A 349 -27.32 2.67 17.42
N GLU A 350 -26.21 2.15 16.90
CA GLU A 350 -24.86 2.47 17.39
C GLU A 350 -24.49 3.94 17.15
N ILE A 351 -24.86 4.54 16.01
CA ILE A 351 -24.62 5.96 15.77
C ILE A 351 -25.37 6.83 16.80
N LYS A 352 -26.61 6.46 17.15
CA LYS A 352 -27.38 7.16 18.19
C LYS A 352 -26.72 7.02 19.56
N SER A 353 -26.21 5.83 19.92
CA SER A 353 -25.51 5.63 21.19
C SER A 353 -24.29 6.52 21.34
N TYR A 354 -23.40 6.54 20.34
CA TYR A 354 -22.18 7.36 20.40
C TYR A 354 -22.45 8.86 20.27
N ARG A 355 -23.55 9.26 19.62
CA ARG A 355 -24.02 10.66 19.63
C ARG A 355 -24.43 11.13 21.02
N ALA A 356 -25.08 10.27 21.82
CA ALA A 356 -25.40 10.59 23.21
C ALA A 356 -24.12 10.90 24.00
N PHE A 357 -23.17 9.95 24.05
CA PHE A 357 -21.90 10.14 24.75
C PHE A 357 -21.10 11.35 24.25
N ARG A 358 -21.05 11.57 22.92
CA ARG A 358 -20.40 12.77 22.36
C ARG A 358 -21.03 14.05 22.89
N CYS A 359 -22.36 14.16 22.88
CA CYS A 359 -23.06 15.36 23.36
C CYS A 359 -22.79 15.60 24.85
N PHE A 360 -22.81 14.54 25.66
CA PHE A 360 -22.48 14.60 27.09
C PHE A 360 -21.09 15.18 27.37
N TYR A 361 -20.04 14.68 26.71
CA TYR A 361 -18.68 15.19 26.96
C TYR A 361 -18.43 16.59 26.38
N ILE A 362 -19.14 16.98 25.30
CA ILE A 362 -19.12 18.38 24.85
C ILE A 362 -19.79 19.28 25.89
N ALA A 363 -20.92 18.84 26.47
CA ALA A 363 -21.60 19.58 27.54
C ALA A 363 -20.70 19.78 28.76
N GLN A 364 -19.98 18.75 29.21
CA GLN A 364 -18.97 18.88 30.28
C GLN A 364 -17.87 19.89 29.93
N SER A 365 -17.39 19.87 28.68
CA SER A 365 -16.41 20.86 28.22
C SER A 365 -16.97 22.29 28.25
N LEU A 366 -18.22 22.50 27.84
CA LEU A 366 -18.87 23.82 27.87
C LEU A 366 -19.13 24.30 29.29
N ALA A 367 -19.56 23.40 30.17
CA ALA A 367 -19.72 23.66 31.60
C ALA A 367 -18.39 24.11 32.23
N SER A 368 -17.27 23.46 31.88
CA SER A 368 -15.94 23.87 32.35
C SER A 368 -15.50 25.27 31.89
N MET A 369 -16.14 25.81 30.84
CA MET A 369 -15.92 27.17 30.32
C MET A 369 -17.00 28.16 30.81
N ARG A 370 -17.83 27.78 31.78
CA ARG A 370 -18.98 28.57 32.29
C ARG A 370 -20.03 28.94 31.24
N ARG A 371 -20.11 28.18 30.15
CA ARG A 371 -21.13 28.34 29.09
C ARG A 371 -22.36 27.51 29.41
N TRP A 372 -23.05 27.89 30.50
CA TRP A 372 -24.13 27.11 31.09
C TRP A 372 -25.34 26.89 30.16
N PRO A 373 -25.83 27.90 29.40
CA PRO A 373 -26.97 27.69 28.51
C PRO A 373 -26.68 26.67 27.41
N GLU A 374 -25.49 26.74 26.80
CA GLU A 374 -25.09 25.80 25.74
C GLU A 374 -24.80 24.41 26.31
N ALA A 375 -24.23 24.32 27.52
CA ALA A 375 -24.03 23.05 28.21
C ALA A 375 -25.38 22.36 28.49
N MET A 376 -26.37 23.10 29.02
CA MET A 376 -27.72 22.58 29.30
C MET A 376 -28.42 22.08 28.03
N ALA A 377 -28.31 22.83 26.93
CA ALA A 377 -28.88 22.41 25.64
C ALA A 377 -28.27 21.08 25.13
N LEU A 378 -26.96 20.88 25.34
CA LEU A 378 -26.29 19.63 24.97
C LEU A 378 -26.59 18.48 25.92
N TYR A 379 -26.76 18.73 27.22
CA TYR A 379 -27.21 17.70 28.17
C TYR A 379 -28.59 17.17 27.80
N HIS A 380 -29.55 18.06 27.53
CA HIS A 380 -30.88 17.66 27.06
C HIS A 380 -30.84 16.89 25.74
N ARG A 381 -29.98 17.30 24.79
CA ARG A 381 -29.80 16.56 23.53
C ARG A 381 -29.17 15.17 23.75
N SER A 382 -28.22 15.07 24.67
CA SER A 382 -27.63 13.80 25.09
C SER A 382 -28.69 12.88 25.70
N GLU A 383 -29.57 13.43 26.53
CA GLU A 383 -30.67 12.71 27.17
C GLU A 383 -31.65 12.14 26.13
N GLN A 384 -32.03 12.94 25.12
CA GLN A 384 -32.86 12.49 24.01
C GLN A 384 -32.25 11.30 23.26
N TYR A 385 -30.97 11.42 22.86
CA TYR A 385 -30.28 10.33 22.17
C TYR A 385 -30.13 9.08 23.05
N ALA A 386 -29.85 9.23 24.34
CA ALA A 386 -29.76 8.10 25.26
C ALA A 386 -31.11 7.38 25.42
N LYS A 387 -32.21 8.13 25.58
CA LYS A 387 -33.58 7.57 25.65
C LYS A 387 -33.97 6.83 24.37
N GLU A 388 -33.62 7.38 23.20
CA GLU A 388 -33.85 6.73 21.91
C GLU A 388 -33.01 5.46 21.74
N ALA A 389 -31.72 5.51 22.06
CA ALA A 389 -30.83 4.35 21.99
C ALA A 389 -31.28 3.22 22.94
N THR A 390 -31.84 3.55 24.10
CA THR A 390 -32.33 2.57 25.09
C THR A 390 -33.47 1.70 24.56
N LYS A 391 -34.27 2.19 23.60
CA LYS A 391 -35.40 1.45 23.01
C LYS A 391 -34.97 0.28 22.12
N GLY A 392 -33.73 0.31 21.60
CA GLY A 392 -33.17 -0.72 20.71
C GLY A 392 -31.94 -1.42 21.27
N ALA A 393 -31.57 -1.16 22.53
CA ALA A 393 -30.33 -1.64 23.14
C ALA A 393 -30.44 -3.07 23.70
N LYS A 394 -29.31 -3.80 23.69
CA LYS A 394 -29.16 -5.06 24.41
C LYS A 394 -29.07 -4.82 25.94
N SER A 395 -29.29 -5.86 26.75
CA SER A 395 -29.34 -5.76 28.23
C SER A 395 -28.08 -5.14 28.86
N THR A 396 -26.89 -5.41 28.31
CA THR A 396 -25.62 -4.83 28.78
C THR A 396 -25.51 -3.34 28.43
N GLN A 397 -25.86 -2.96 27.20
CA GLN A 397 -25.85 -1.56 26.74
C GLN A 397 -26.90 -0.72 27.49
N GLN A 398 -28.03 -1.33 27.86
CA GLN A 398 -29.04 -0.69 28.70
C GLN A 398 -28.47 -0.20 30.03
N LYS A 399 -27.58 -0.97 30.68
CA LYS A 399 -26.92 -0.55 31.93
C LYS A 399 -26.06 0.70 31.72
N GLU A 400 -25.28 0.73 30.65
CA GLU A 400 -24.46 1.91 30.32
C GLU A 400 -25.30 3.15 30.04
N PHE A 401 -26.42 3.02 29.33
CA PHE A 401 -27.32 4.15 29.08
C PHE A 401 -28.03 4.62 30.34
N THR A 402 -28.44 3.70 31.23
CA THR A 402 -29.03 4.09 32.52
C THR A 402 -28.05 4.83 33.41
N ALA A 403 -26.77 4.43 33.40
CA ALA A 403 -25.71 5.16 34.10
C ALA A 403 -25.50 6.55 33.50
N LEU A 404 -25.42 6.64 32.16
CA LEU A 404 -25.29 7.92 31.45
C LEU A 404 -26.46 8.87 31.75
N LEU A 405 -27.70 8.39 31.77
CA LEU A 405 -28.87 9.21 32.09
C LEU A 405 -28.81 9.78 33.51
N LYS A 406 -28.36 8.97 34.48
CA LYS A 406 -28.14 9.43 35.85
C LYS A 406 -27.03 10.48 35.93
N ASP A 407 -25.94 10.28 35.19
CA ASP A 407 -24.84 11.25 35.14
C ASP A 407 -25.28 12.57 34.49
N ILE A 408 -26.07 12.51 33.40
CA ILE A 408 -26.66 13.70 32.76
C ILE A 408 -27.53 14.47 33.76
N GLU A 409 -28.43 13.79 34.47
CA GLU A 409 -29.32 14.42 35.45
C GLU A 409 -28.51 15.15 36.54
N GLY A 410 -27.49 14.48 37.09
CA GLY A 410 -26.60 15.09 38.09
C GLY A 410 -25.89 16.34 37.57
N GLU A 411 -25.30 16.25 36.37
CA GLU A 411 -24.60 17.35 35.73
C GLU A 411 -25.52 18.53 35.35
N GLU A 412 -26.77 18.26 34.95
CA GLU A 412 -27.76 19.31 34.70
C GLU A 412 -28.09 20.09 35.98
N PHE A 413 -28.30 19.40 37.10
CA PHE A 413 -28.53 20.07 38.38
C PHE A 413 -27.31 20.88 38.83
N CYS A 414 -26.10 20.33 38.69
CA CYS A 414 -24.86 21.04 38.98
C CYS A 414 -24.71 22.30 38.11
N ALA A 415 -24.89 22.17 36.79
CA ALA A 415 -24.80 23.30 35.87
C ALA A 415 -25.85 24.39 36.17
N ARG A 416 -27.07 23.99 36.54
CA ARG A 416 -28.14 24.93 36.92
C ARG A 416 -27.81 25.66 38.21
N ALA A 417 -27.30 24.96 39.22
CA ALA A 417 -26.88 25.57 40.48
C ALA A 417 -25.70 26.55 40.26
N HIS A 418 -24.67 26.15 39.53
CA HIS A 418 -23.54 27.01 39.20
C HIS A 418 -23.94 28.24 38.39
N SER A 419 -24.90 28.11 37.46
CA SER A 419 -25.42 29.26 36.71
C SER A 419 -26.11 30.30 37.59
N VAL A 420 -26.74 29.90 38.69
CA VAL A 420 -27.37 30.83 39.64
C VAL A 420 -26.31 31.51 40.51
N LEU A 421 -25.33 30.74 40.98
CA LEU A 421 -24.22 31.28 41.77
C LEU A 421 -23.36 32.28 40.98
N ASP A 422 -23.07 32.02 39.70
CA ASP A 422 -22.35 32.95 38.83
C ASP A 422 -23.13 34.28 38.64
N GLN A 423 -24.47 34.26 38.68
CA GLN A 423 -25.29 35.47 38.58
C GLN A 423 -25.27 36.32 39.86
N GLU A 424 -24.98 35.73 41.02
CA GLU A 424 -24.86 36.44 42.29
C GLU A 424 -23.50 37.15 42.45
N GLU A 425 -22.43 36.65 41.82
CA GLU A 425 -21.13 37.34 41.78
C GLU A 425 -21.17 38.64 40.96
N ASP A 426 -22.15 38.81 40.07
CA ASP A 426 -22.34 39.99 39.21
C ASP A 426 -23.32 41.06 39.80
N ALA A 427 -23.70 40.95 41.08
CA ALA A 427 -24.55 41.95 41.76
C ALA A 427 -23.83 43.31 41.93
N PRO A 428 -24.48 44.47 41.66
CA PRO A 428 -23.80 45.75 41.53
C PRO A 428 -23.48 46.40 42.90
N GLY A 429 -22.24 46.29 43.36
CA GLY A 429 -21.64 47.27 44.26
C GLY A 429 -21.26 48.56 43.51
N PRO A 430 -21.10 49.73 44.16
CA PRO A 430 -20.74 50.97 43.48
C PRO A 430 -19.41 50.77 42.74
N ALA A 431 -19.48 50.88 41.41
CA ALA A 431 -18.39 50.56 40.51
C ALA A 431 -17.17 51.45 40.75
N ARG A 432 -16.22 50.95 41.53
CA ARG A 432 -14.80 51.21 41.27
C ARG A 432 -14.39 50.22 40.20
N SER A 433 -14.56 50.60 38.94
CA SER A 433 -14.12 49.76 37.84
C SER A 433 -12.59 49.73 37.83
N ASN A 434 -12.01 48.75 38.53
CA ASN A 434 -10.61 48.38 38.36
C ASN A 434 -10.48 47.66 37.01
N TYR A 435 -10.55 48.42 35.91
CA TYR A 435 -10.25 47.90 34.58
C TYR A 435 -8.74 47.68 34.48
N ARG A 436 -8.28 46.47 34.81
CA ARG A 436 -6.92 46.03 34.52
C ARG A 436 -6.83 45.64 33.05
N THR A 437 -6.59 46.61 32.17
CA THR A 437 -6.22 46.32 30.79
C THR A 437 -4.77 45.85 30.73
N LYS A 438 -4.53 44.73 30.04
CA LYS A 438 -3.17 44.26 29.72
C LYS A 438 -2.62 44.89 28.44
N LYS A 439 -3.47 45.60 27.68
CA LYS A 439 -3.06 46.25 26.43
C LYS A 439 -2.28 47.53 26.75
N PRO A 440 -1.19 47.81 26.02
CA PRO A 440 -0.43 49.04 26.22
C PRO A 440 -1.27 50.28 25.85
N LEU A 441 -1.01 51.42 26.50
CA LEU A 441 -1.72 52.69 26.27
C LEU A 441 -1.81 53.07 24.78
N SER A 442 -0.75 52.79 24.02
CA SER A 442 -0.67 53.03 22.57
C SER A 442 -1.78 52.38 21.73
N GLU A 443 -2.37 51.27 22.18
CA GLU A 443 -3.44 50.58 21.44
C GLU A 443 -4.83 51.20 21.65
N HIS A 444 -4.98 52.16 22.58
CA HIS A 444 -6.28 52.71 22.96
C HIS A 444 -6.24 54.22 23.24
N LEU A 445 -5.40 54.96 22.51
CA LEU A 445 -5.23 56.42 22.63
C LEU A 445 -6.51 57.24 22.40
N GLY A 446 -7.51 56.66 21.72
CA GLY A 446 -8.79 57.33 21.44
C GLY A 446 -9.83 57.21 22.56
N GLU A 447 -9.52 56.51 23.65
CA GLU A 447 -10.45 56.25 24.76
C GLU A 447 -9.89 56.80 26.07
N TYR A 448 -10.60 57.75 26.70
CA TYR A 448 -10.19 58.29 27.99
C TYR A 448 -10.55 57.31 29.11
N ARG A 449 -9.55 56.89 29.90
CA ARG A 449 -9.69 55.96 31.02
C ARG A 449 -8.80 56.37 32.19
N GLU A 450 -9.30 56.24 33.41
CA GLU A 450 -8.50 56.42 34.62
C GLU A 450 -7.73 55.13 34.93
N ASP A 451 -6.42 55.10 34.60
CA ASP A 451 -5.55 53.96 34.86
C ASP A 451 -4.46 54.32 35.89
N PRO A 452 -4.60 53.91 37.17
CA PRO A 452 -3.61 54.16 38.22
C PRO A 452 -2.25 53.49 37.94
N SER A 453 -2.19 52.47 37.08
CA SER A 453 -0.96 51.75 36.76
C SER A 453 0.02 52.56 35.91
N LEU A 454 -0.46 53.59 35.21
CA LEU A 454 0.38 54.56 34.48
C LEU A 454 1.23 55.43 35.40
N LEU A 455 0.84 55.55 36.68
CA LEU A 455 1.60 56.27 37.71
C LEU A 455 2.62 55.37 38.43
N SER A 456 2.70 54.08 38.06
CA SER A 456 3.64 53.12 38.66
C SER A 456 5.06 53.26 38.07
N LYS A 457 6.06 52.63 38.73
CA LYS A 457 7.46 52.64 38.26
C LYS A 457 7.68 51.90 36.93
N THR A 458 6.72 51.10 36.48
CA THR A 458 6.79 50.30 35.23
C THR A 458 5.48 50.41 34.46
N PRO A 459 5.20 51.55 33.82
CA PRO A 459 3.93 51.79 33.15
C PRO A 459 3.86 51.03 31.81
N ASN A 460 2.71 50.40 31.53
CA ASN A 460 2.45 49.65 30.30
C ASN A 460 2.02 50.58 29.16
N VAL A 461 2.93 51.40 28.64
CA VAL A 461 2.62 52.43 27.64
C VAL A 461 2.71 51.90 26.20
N TYR A 462 3.77 51.14 25.91
CA TYR A 462 4.09 50.59 24.59
C TYR A 462 5.00 49.37 24.77
N LYS A 463 4.85 48.34 23.92
CA LYS A 463 5.64 47.11 24.00
C LYS A 463 6.89 47.22 23.13
N LEU A 464 8.08 47.15 23.75
CA LEU A 464 9.37 47.07 23.05
C LEU A 464 10.06 45.71 23.31
N PRO A 465 10.61 45.03 22.29
CA PRO A 465 10.49 45.35 20.86
C PRO A 465 9.06 45.08 20.32
N PRO A 466 8.66 45.74 19.22
CA PRO A 466 7.34 45.52 18.63
C PRO A 466 7.16 44.06 18.20
N ASP A 467 5.93 43.55 18.31
CA ASP A 467 5.60 42.17 17.92
C ASP A 467 5.82 41.98 16.41
N MET A 468 6.50 40.89 16.04
CA MET A 468 6.76 40.58 14.63
C MET A 468 5.43 40.31 13.91
N GLN A 469 5.15 41.09 12.86
CA GLN A 469 3.99 40.88 12.01
C GLN A 469 4.38 40.07 10.77
N PRO A 470 3.53 39.14 10.31
CA PRO A 470 3.76 38.41 9.07
C PRO A 470 3.75 39.38 7.89
N ILE A 471 4.85 39.42 7.15
CA ILE A 471 4.94 40.15 5.88
C ILE A 471 4.39 39.23 4.80
N PRO A 472 3.44 39.67 3.95
CA PRO A 472 2.97 38.86 2.84
C PRO A 472 4.15 38.52 1.94
N CYS A 473 4.34 37.22 1.67
CA CYS A 473 5.34 36.75 0.72
C CYS A 473 5.11 37.42 -0.64
N LYS A 474 6.21 37.80 -1.32
CA LYS A 474 6.12 38.34 -2.69
C LYS A 474 5.19 37.44 -3.52
N PRO A 475 4.20 38.02 -4.24
CA PRO A 475 3.28 37.24 -5.05
C PRO A 475 4.07 36.45 -6.10
N LEU A 476 3.59 35.25 -6.40
CA LEU A 476 4.21 34.35 -7.35
C LEU A 476 4.12 34.98 -8.75
N PHE A 477 5.24 35.51 -9.25
CA PHE A 477 5.32 36.12 -10.57
C PHE A 477 5.96 35.11 -11.52
N PHE A 478 5.22 34.68 -12.54
CA PHE A 478 5.75 33.82 -13.59
C PHE A 478 6.29 34.70 -14.72
N ASP A 479 7.52 34.44 -15.15
CA ASP A 479 8.07 35.08 -16.34
C ASP A 479 7.47 34.41 -17.59
N LEU A 480 6.30 34.90 -18.00
CA LEU A 480 5.63 34.46 -19.22
C LEU A 480 6.40 34.89 -20.47
N ALA A 481 7.29 35.88 -20.40
CA ALA A 481 8.05 36.35 -21.56
C ALA A 481 9.06 35.31 -22.03
N PHE A 482 9.58 34.46 -21.14
CA PHE A 482 10.44 33.34 -21.50
C PHE A 482 9.75 32.34 -22.43
N ASN A 483 8.44 32.12 -22.28
CA ASN A 483 7.68 31.23 -23.17
C ASN A 483 7.64 31.76 -24.62
N PHE A 484 7.68 33.08 -24.79
CA PHE A 484 7.70 33.73 -26.11
C PHE A 484 9.11 33.87 -26.70
N ALA A 485 10.18 33.60 -25.92
CA ALA A 485 11.56 33.66 -26.40
C ALA A 485 11.96 32.43 -27.23
N GLY A 486 11.17 31.34 -27.19
CA GLY A 486 11.39 30.12 -27.97
C GLY A 486 10.72 30.10 -29.34
N GLU A 487 9.82 31.03 -29.63
CA GLU A 487 9.26 31.19 -30.97
C GLU A 487 10.29 31.90 -31.85
N PHE A 488 11.03 31.10 -32.62
CA PHE A 488 11.86 31.67 -33.67
C PHE A 488 10.96 32.47 -34.63
N PRO A 489 11.36 33.69 -35.00
CA PRO A 489 10.60 34.47 -35.97
C PRO A 489 10.48 33.65 -37.26
N ASP A 490 9.32 33.73 -37.91
CA ASP A 490 9.11 33.05 -39.19
C ASP A 490 10.19 33.48 -40.18
N LEU A 491 10.97 32.50 -40.68
CA LEU A 491 12.09 32.72 -41.58
C LEU A 491 11.70 32.49 -43.04
N GLN A 492 10.41 32.27 -43.35
CA GLN A 492 9.92 32.14 -44.73
C GLN A 492 10.40 33.30 -45.63
N ASP A 493 10.31 34.54 -45.14
CA ASP A 493 10.77 35.73 -45.88
C ASP A 493 12.28 35.67 -46.18
N LYS A 494 13.09 35.04 -45.32
CA LYS A 494 14.54 34.86 -45.56
C LYS A 494 14.84 33.74 -46.55
N LEU A 495 13.95 32.76 -46.70
CA LEU A 495 14.04 31.73 -47.74
C LEU A 495 13.71 32.34 -49.12
N ASP A 496 12.70 33.20 -49.19
CA ASP A 496 12.30 33.87 -50.44
C ASP A 496 13.30 34.96 -50.87
N THR A 497 14.02 35.56 -49.93
CA THR A 497 15.10 36.52 -50.23
C THR A 497 16.36 35.85 -50.81
N ALA A 498 16.53 34.53 -50.67
CA ALA A 498 17.60 33.77 -51.34
C ALA A 498 17.26 33.47 -52.82
N ALA A 499 15.97 33.47 -53.18
CA ALA A 499 15.49 33.22 -54.53
C ALA A 499 15.21 34.49 -55.36
N GLY A 500 15.27 35.69 -54.76
CA GLY A 500 14.86 36.94 -55.42
C GLY A 500 15.71 38.17 -55.11
N LYS A 501 17.01 38.18 -55.48
CA LYS A 501 17.81 39.42 -55.53
C LYS A 501 17.88 39.98 -56.96
N LYS A 502 17.03 40.97 -57.27
CA LYS A 502 17.34 42.02 -58.26
C LYS A 502 16.77 43.38 -57.80
N ALA A 503 17.69 44.35 -57.69
CA ALA A 503 17.50 45.80 -57.51
C ALA A 503 16.81 46.23 -56.20
N GLY A 504 17.23 47.25 -55.45
CA GLY A 504 18.19 48.34 -55.60
C GLY A 504 17.92 49.33 -54.44
N PRO A 505 18.85 50.24 -54.10
CA PRO A 505 19.06 50.73 -52.73
C PRO A 505 18.64 52.20 -52.51
N ALA A 506 18.23 52.55 -51.28
CA ALA A 506 18.31 53.88 -50.65
C ALA A 506 17.49 53.84 -49.34
N GLY A 507 17.85 54.45 -48.22
CA GLY A 507 18.96 55.27 -47.77
C GLY A 507 18.95 55.20 -46.22
N LEU A 508 20.09 55.13 -45.55
CA LEU A 508 20.97 56.24 -45.17
C LEU A 508 20.34 57.21 -44.16
N THR A 509 21.10 57.42 -43.08
CA THR A 509 21.03 58.51 -42.10
C THR A 509 19.92 58.36 -41.05
N GLY A 510 20.14 58.54 -39.76
CA GLY A 510 21.21 59.12 -38.95
C GLY A 510 20.72 58.99 -37.50
N PHE A 511 21.43 59.27 -36.41
CA PHE A 511 22.63 60.02 -36.11
C PHE A 511 22.93 59.55 -34.65
N VAL A 512 24.15 59.12 -34.31
CA VAL A 512 25.09 59.90 -33.48
C VAL A 512 24.48 60.25 -32.09
N LYS A 513 24.91 59.74 -30.94
CA LYS A 513 26.22 59.90 -30.24
C LYS A 513 25.98 59.17 -28.88
N GLY A 514 26.81 58.27 -28.37
CA GLY A 514 28.22 58.43 -28.08
C GLY A 514 28.41 59.02 -26.68
N LEU A 515 28.65 58.19 -25.67
CA LEU A 515 29.57 58.50 -24.56
C LEU A 515 29.97 57.22 -23.80
N TRP A 516 31.28 56.97 -23.78
CA TRP A 516 32.06 55.97 -23.04
C TRP A 516 31.60 55.77 -21.57
N GLY A 517 31.83 54.68 -20.83
CA GLY A 517 32.86 53.65 -20.87
C GLY A 517 33.43 53.46 -19.45
N TRP A 518 33.48 52.19 -18.99
CA TRP A 518 34.34 51.60 -17.94
C TRP A 518 34.13 51.86 -16.41
N GLY A 519 34.29 50.76 -15.65
CA GLY A 519 34.49 50.66 -14.19
C GLY A 519 33.56 49.60 -13.57
N GLY A 520 33.98 48.37 -13.20
CA GLY A 520 35.03 48.03 -12.21
C GLY A 520 34.38 48.09 -10.81
N LYS A 521 34.19 47.00 -10.05
CA LYS A 521 35.11 45.91 -9.67
C LYS A 521 34.39 44.59 -9.46
#